data_AF-A0A966WLU8-F1
#
_entry.id   AF-A0A966WLU8-F1
#
_cell.length_a   1.000
_cell.length_b   1.000
_cell.length_c   1.000
_cell.angle_alpha   90.00
_cell.angle_beta   90.00
_cell.angle_gamma   90.00
#
_symmetry.space_group_name_H-M   'P 1'
#
loop_
_entity.id
_entity.type
_entity.pdbx_description
1 polymer ?
#
loop_
_entity_poly.entity_id
_entity_poly.type
_entity_poly.pdbx_seq_one_letter_code
_entity_poly.pdbx_strand_id
1 'polypeptide(L)' 'PEVLAHAFVLQQPFLTSSIIGATAIWHLDRAFEALSITLDEDTHDRLEQLHREYLAPAP' A
#
# COMPACT_ATOMS: atom_id res chain seq x y z
N PRO A 1 -4.49 6.74 5.78
CA PRO A 1 -4.47 5.26 5.53
C PRO A 1 -4.05 4.91 4.10
N GLU A 2 -4.40 5.75 3.13
CA GLU A 2 -4.01 5.69 1.72
C GLU A 2 -2.49 5.53 1.51
N VAL A 3 -1.67 6.25 2.28
CA VAL A 3 -0.20 6.19 2.17
C VAL A 3 0.32 4.79 2.50
N LEU A 4 -0.21 4.14 3.54
CA LEU A 4 0.15 2.77 3.92
C LEU A 4 -0.21 1.77 2.81
N ALA A 5 -1.40 1.91 2.22
CA ALA A 5 -1.84 1.03 1.13
C ALA A 5 -0.95 1.19 -0.11
N HIS A 6 -0.60 2.43 -0.48
CA HIS A 6 0.35 2.68 -1.56
C HIS A 6 1.73 2.09 -1.27
N ALA A 7 2.27 2.31 -0.06
CA ALA A 7 3.59 1.79 0.33
C ALA A 7 3.62 0.25 0.30
N PHE A 8 2.58 -0.41 0.80
CA PHE A 8 2.46 -1.86 0.77
C PHE A 8 2.50 -2.41 -0.66
N VAL A 9 1.73 -1.81 -1.58
CA VAL A 9 1.69 -2.23 -2.99
C VAL A 9 3.02 -1.96 -3.68
N LEU A 10 3.62 -0.78 -3.48
CA LEU A 10 4.88 -0.37 -4.10
C LEU A 10 6.09 -1.22 -3.69
N GLN A 11 6.05 -1.85 -2.50
CA GLN A 11 7.14 -2.68 -2.00
C GLN A 11 7.05 -4.15 -2.45
N GLN A 12 6.05 -4.52 -3.26
CA GLN A 12 5.92 -5.89 -3.75
C GLN A 12 6.99 -6.20 -4.82
N PRO A 13 7.70 -7.35 -4.72
CA PRO A 13 8.85 -7.64 -5.59
C PRO A 13 8.48 -7.84 -7.07
N PHE A 14 7.21 -8.14 -7.35
CA PHE A 14 6.70 -8.36 -8.71
C PHE A 14 6.11 -7.11 -9.36
N LEU A 15 6.01 -5.99 -8.64
CA LEU A 15 5.36 -4.79 -9.14
C LEU A 15 6.36 -3.82 -9.78
N THR A 16 6.18 -3.55 -11.07
CA THR A 16 6.98 -2.54 -11.78
C THR A 16 6.48 -1.11 -11.56
N SER A 17 5.15 -0.93 -11.51
CA SER A 17 4.52 0.40 -11.38
C SER A 17 3.10 0.28 -10.83
N SER A 18 2.63 1.30 -10.12
CA SER A 18 1.25 1.41 -9.63
C SER A 18 0.48 2.49 -10.40
N ILE A 19 -0.77 2.20 -10.79
CA ILE A 19 -1.67 3.16 -11.45
C ILE A 19 -2.53 3.83 -10.37
N ILE A 20 -2.44 5.15 -10.25
CA ILE A 20 -3.14 5.92 -9.21
C ILE A 20 -4.39 6.58 -9.80
N GLY A 21 -5.55 6.28 -9.22
CA GLY A 21 -6.80 6.99 -9.50
C GLY A 21 -6.98 8.17 -8.55
N ALA A 22 -7.32 9.35 -9.08
CA ALA A 22 -7.53 10.56 -8.28
C ALA A 22 -8.58 11.48 -8.89
N THR A 23 -9.37 12.13 -8.03
CA THR A 23 -10.34 13.19 -8.41
C THR A 23 -9.90 14.59 -7.98
N ALA A 24 -8.74 14.70 -7.32
CA ALA A 24 -8.16 15.94 -6.81
C ALA A 24 -6.63 15.80 -6.72
N ILE A 25 -5.91 16.91 -6.89
CA ILE A 25 -4.43 16.92 -6.95
C ILE A 25 -3.80 16.42 -5.65
N TRP A 26 -4.36 16.76 -4.49
CA TRP A 26 -3.79 16.37 -3.20
C TRP A 26 -3.76 14.85 -2.97
N HIS A 27 -4.58 14.07 -3.70
CA HIS A 27 -4.48 12.60 -3.67
C HIS A 27 -3.14 12.11 -4.24
N LEU A 28 -2.58 12.81 -5.23
CA LEU A 28 -1.27 12.47 -5.79
C LEU A 28 -0.17 12.72 -4.75
N ASP A 29 -0.28 13.80 -3.96
CA ASP A 29 0.68 14.10 -2.90
C ASP A 29 0.79 12.94 -1.90
N ARG A 30 -0.36 12.35 -1.52
CA ARG A 30 -0.40 11.16 -0.65
C ARG A 30 0.24 9.93 -1.29
N ALA A 31 0.02 9.72 -2.59
CA ALA A 31 0.63 8.61 -3.31
C ALA A 31 2.15 8.79 -3.46
N PHE A 32 2.64 10.03 -3.64
CA PHE A 32 4.06 10.33 -3.69
C PHE A 32 4.74 10.19 -2.32
N GLU A 33 4.06 10.56 -1.24
CA GLU A 33 4.55 10.37 0.14
C GLU A 33 4.94 8.90 0.40
N ALA A 34 4.17 7.96 -0.12
CA ALA A 34 4.41 6.52 0.01
C ALA A 34 5.75 6.05 -0.59
N LEU A 35 6.32 6.77 -1.56
CA LEU A 35 7.63 6.45 -2.15
C LEU A 35 8.79 6.61 -1.15
N SER A 36 8.59 7.42 -0.11
CA SER A 36 9.60 7.70 0.92
C SER A 36 9.48 6.80 2.15
N ILE A 37 8.48 5.92 2.17
CA ILE A 37 8.16 5.06 3.32
C ILE A 37 8.63 3.64 3.04
N THR A 38 9.35 3.07 3.99
CA THR A 38 9.65 1.63 4.07
C THR A 38 8.84 1.05 5.21
N LEU A 39 8.08 -0.02 4.95
CA LEU A 39 7.33 -0.70 6.00
C LEU A 39 8.30 -1.57 6.80
N ASP A 40 8.21 -1.49 8.11
CA ASP A 40 9.00 -2.35 8.99
C ASP A 40 8.38 -3.76 9.08
N GLU A 41 9.17 -4.69 9.62
CA GLU A 41 8.78 -6.09 9.76
C GLU A 41 7.53 -6.25 10.65
N ASP A 42 7.39 -5.45 11.72
CA ASP A 42 6.20 -5.46 12.59
C ASP A 42 4.92 -5.09 11.81
N THR A 43 4.99 -4.06 10.97
CA THR A 43 3.85 -3.65 10.14
C THR A 43 3.50 -4.73 9.13
N HIS A 44 4.51 -5.37 8.53
CA HIS A 44 4.29 -6.49 7.61
C HIS A 44 3.60 -7.68 8.30
N ASP A 45 4.08 -8.09 9.47
CA ASP A 45 3.51 -9.21 10.23
C ASP A 45 2.05 -8.95 10.61
N ARG A 46 1.72 -7.71 10.98
CA ARG A 46 0.34 -7.31 11.31
C ARG A 46 -0.58 -7.32 10.10
N LEU A 47 -0.08 -6.91 8.92
CA LEU A 47 -0.84 -6.99 7.66
C LEU A 47 -1.07 -8.45 7.24
N GLU A 48 -0.07 -9.31 7.39
CA GLU A 48 -0.19 -10.75 7.11
C GLU A 48 -1.19 -11.43 8.05
N GLN A 49 -1.17 -11.09 9.34
CA GLN A 49 -2.17 -11.58 10.29
C GLN A 49 -3.58 -11.19 9.85
N LEU A 50 -3.78 -9.92 9.46
CA LEU A 50 -5.07 -9.43 8.99
C LEU A 50 -5.51 -10.12 7.69
N HIS A 51 -4.58 -10.33 6.75
CA HIS A 51 -4.87 -11.03 5.49
C HIS A 51 -5.27 -12.50 5.71
N ARG A 52 -4.72 -13.17 6.71
CA ARG A 52 -5.12 -14.53 7.09
C ARG A 52 -6.53 -14.59 7.69
N GLU A 53 -6.93 -13.57 8.43
CA GLU A 53 -8.29 -13.46 8.98
C GLU A 53 -9.32 -13.15 7.90
N TYR A 54 -8.99 -12.22 6.99
CA TYR A 54 -9.83 -11.80 5.87
C TYR A 54 -9.16 -12.13 4.54
N LEU A 55 -9.20 -13.42 4.17
CA LEU A 55 -8.52 -13.90 2.97
C LEU A 55 -9.31 -13.53 1.70
N ALA A 56 -8.67 -12.75 0.82
CA ALA A 56 -9.18 -12.32 -0.49
C ALA A 56 -10.66 -11.86 -0.50
N PRO A 57 -11.05 -10.89 0.34
CA PRO A 57 -12.46 -10.48 0.50
C PRO A 57 -13.00 -9.74 -0.74
N ALA A 58 -12.12 -9.20 -1.58
CA ALA A 58 -12.41 -8.56 -2.85
C ALA A 58 -11.46 -9.13 -3.92
N PRO A 59 -11.86 -10.18 -4.67
CA PRO A 59 -11.03 -10.84 -5.67
C PRO A 59 -10.82 -10.00 -6.93
#